data_AF-A0A3C1GHD3-F1
#
_entry.id   AF-A0A3C1GHD3-F1
#
_cell.length_a   1.000
_cell.length_b   1.000
_cell.length_c   1.000
_cell.angle_alpha   90.00
_cell.angle_beta   90.00
_cell.angle_gamma   90.00
#
_symmetry.space_group_name_H-M   'P 1'
#
loop_
_entity.id
_entity.type
_entity.pdbx_description
1 polymer ?
#
loop_
_entity_poly.entity_id
_entity_poly.type
_entity_poly.pdbx_seq_one_letter_code
_entity_poly.pdbx_strand_id
1 'polypeptide(L)'
;ASTLLRLGFAGARVLAGGTRAWLGAGLPGESGLVGLLDEPDDVVLKPYEKGRAAMEAYLRWEEALDSEGRSPHGLVPHPVLDSRARP
;
A
#
# COMPACT_ATOMS: atom_id res chain seq x y z
N ALA A 1 -4.17 -20.18 -4.90
CA ALA A 1 -3.65 -20.36 -6.28
C ALA A 1 -4.72 -20.23 -7.38
N SER A 2 -6.02 -20.32 -7.08
CA SER A 2 -7.09 -20.43 -8.10
C SER A 2 -7.14 -19.28 -9.11
N THR A 3 -6.97 -18.02 -8.68
CA THR A 3 -6.91 -16.87 -9.60
C THR A 3 -5.75 -16.98 -10.58
N LEU A 4 -4.54 -17.30 -10.10
CA LEU A 4 -3.36 -17.48 -10.96
C LEU A 4 -3.56 -18.62 -11.98
N LEU A 5 -4.16 -19.74 -11.56
CA LEU A 5 -4.46 -20.84 -12.48
C LEU A 5 -5.46 -20.42 -13.56
N ARG A 6 -6.50 -19.64 -13.21
CA ARG A 6 -7.47 -19.10 -14.18
C ARG A 6 -6.84 -18.11 -15.16
N LEU A 7 -5.81 -17.38 -14.72
CA LEU A 7 -5.04 -16.47 -15.57
C LEU A 7 -4.02 -17.20 -16.47
N GLY A 8 -3.95 -18.54 -16.43
CA GLY A 8 -3.09 -19.34 -17.31
C GLY A 8 -1.71 -19.68 -16.72
N PHE A 9 -1.43 -19.34 -15.47
CA PHE A 9 -0.17 -19.71 -14.80
C PHE A 9 -0.19 -21.19 -14.36
N ALA A 10 -0.03 -22.12 -15.31
CA ALA A 10 -0.11 -23.57 -15.09
C ALA A 10 0.89 -24.13 -14.03
N GLY A 11 1.99 -23.41 -13.83
CA GLY A 11 3.01 -23.73 -12.82
C GLY A 11 2.68 -23.28 -11.39
N ALA A 12 1.55 -22.59 -11.16
CA ALA A 12 1.25 -22.07 -9.83
C ALA A 12 1.11 -23.20 -8.79
N ARG A 13 1.78 -23.05 -7.65
CA ARG A 13 1.74 -23.95 -6.49
C ARG A 13 1.54 -23.14 -5.21
N VAL A 14 1.11 -23.80 -4.14
CA VAL A 14 0.98 -23.20 -2.81
C VAL A 14 2.06 -23.79 -1.91
N LEU A 15 2.82 -22.93 -1.23
CA LEU A 15 3.80 -23.35 -0.23
C LEU A 15 3.06 -23.88 1.01
N ALA A 16 3.21 -25.18 1.30
CA ALA A 16 2.57 -25.80 2.45
C ALA A 16 3.06 -25.14 3.76
N GLY A 17 2.12 -24.61 4.55
CA GLY A 17 2.43 -23.89 5.79
C GLY A 17 2.96 -22.45 5.62
N GLY A 18 3.15 -21.99 4.39
CA GLY A 18 3.58 -20.63 4.05
C GLY A 18 4.96 -20.24 4.58
N THR A 19 5.23 -18.94 4.60
CA THR A 19 6.53 -18.38 5.03
C THR A 19 6.92 -18.78 6.45
N ARG A 20 5.94 -18.97 7.35
CA ARG A 20 6.20 -19.41 8.72
C ARG A 20 6.82 -20.80 8.79
N ALA A 21 6.34 -21.75 7.97
CA ALA A 21 6.92 -23.09 7.90
C ALA A 21 8.31 -23.09 7.25
N TRP A 22 8.51 -22.23 6.23
CA TRP A 22 9.81 -22.03 5.59
C TRP A 22 10.88 -21.56 6.58
N LEU A 23 10.60 -20.48 7.32
CA LEU A 23 11.49 -19.95 8.34
C LEU A 23 11.68 -20.94 9.49
N GLY A 24 10.62 -21.65 9.90
CA GLY A 24 10.70 -22.70 10.92
C GLY A 24 11.59 -23.89 10.54
N ALA A 25 11.80 -24.13 9.24
CA ALA A 25 12.74 -25.12 8.73
C ALA A 25 14.20 -24.63 8.69
N GLY A 26 14.48 -23.40 9.15
CA GLY A 26 15.82 -22.81 9.15
C GLY A 26 16.30 -22.31 7.79
N LEU A 27 15.39 -22.16 6.82
CA LEU A 27 15.70 -21.63 5.50
C LEU A 27 15.82 -20.09 5.53
N PRO A 28 16.65 -19.48 4.67
CA PRO A 28 16.89 -18.04 4.67
C PRO A 28 15.65 -17.24 4.28
N GLY A 29 15.57 -16.02 4.79
CA GLY A 29 14.58 -15.00 4.43
C GLY A 29 15.24 -13.64 4.22
N GLU A 30 14.52 -12.73 3.56
CA GLU A 30 14.93 -11.35 3.31
C GLU A 30 13.97 -10.38 4.03
N SER A 31 14.49 -9.23 4.47
CA SER A 31 13.74 -8.22 5.23
C SER A 31 13.80 -6.86 4.54
N GLY A 32 12.72 -6.09 4.65
CA GLY A 32 12.58 -4.77 4.03
C GLY A 32 11.74 -4.79 2.75
N LEU A 33 11.55 -3.62 2.13
CA LEU A 33 10.80 -3.44 0.88
C LEU A 33 11.67 -3.77 -0.34
N VAL A 34 12.06 -5.03 -0.47
CA VAL A 34 12.95 -5.51 -1.55
C VAL A 34 12.13 -6.23 -2.61
N GLY A 35 12.38 -5.94 -3.90
CA GLY A 35 11.77 -6.67 -5.01
C GLY A 35 10.25 -6.48 -5.17
N LEU A 36 9.73 -5.31 -4.78
CA LEU A 36 8.31 -4.99 -4.95
C LEU A 36 7.89 -5.01 -6.43
N LEU A 37 6.75 -5.65 -6.72
CA LEU A 37 6.17 -5.67 -8.06
C LEU A 37 5.30 -4.44 -8.35
N ASP A 38 4.83 -3.76 -7.31
CA ASP A 38 3.99 -2.56 -7.36
C ASP A 38 4.22 -1.69 -6.11
N GLU A 39 3.64 -0.50 -6.10
CA GLU A 39 3.67 0.41 -4.94
C GLU A 39 3.02 -0.26 -3.71
N PRO A 40 3.60 -0.15 -2.49
CA PRO A 40 3.05 -0.76 -1.28
C PRO A 40 1.91 0.10 -0.70
N ASP A 41 0.78 0.14 -1.42
CA ASP A 41 -0.40 0.96 -1.10
C ASP A 41 -1.49 0.21 -0.30
N ASP A 42 -1.17 -0.99 0.20
CA ASP A 42 -2.07 -1.87 0.95
C ASP A 42 -2.30 -1.42 2.41
N VAL A 43 -1.52 -0.45 2.88
CA VAL A 43 -1.64 0.13 4.23
C VAL A 43 -1.81 1.65 4.15
N VAL A 44 -2.95 2.14 4.66
CA VAL A 44 -3.14 3.59 4.87
C VAL A 44 -2.40 4.01 6.13
N LEU A 45 -1.22 4.61 5.97
CA LEU A 45 -0.49 5.20 7.08
C LEU A 45 -1.28 6.32 7.74
N LYS A 46 -1.26 6.34 9.08
CA LYS A 46 -1.97 7.36 9.85
C LYS A 46 -1.30 8.71 9.63
N PRO A 47 -2.06 9.82 9.63
CA PRO A 47 -1.52 11.15 9.38
C PRO A 47 -0.33 11.55 10.26
N TYR A 48 -0.35 11.17 11.55
CA TYR A 48 0.76 11.46 12.47
C TYR A 48 2.03 10.66 12.19
N GLU A 49 1.92 9.50 11.53
CA GLU A 49 3.08 8.70 11.10
C GLU A 49 3.76 9.34 9.87
N LYS A 50 3.04 10.20 9.15
CA LYS A 50 3.49 10.95 7.97
C LYS A 50 3.95 12.39 8.29
N GLY A 51 3.96 12.76 9.57
CA GLY A 51 4.41 14.07 10.04
C GLY A 51 3.35 15.17 10.02
N ARG A 52 3.74 16.37 10.44
CA ARG A 52 2.82 17.49 10.74
C ARG A 52 1.95 17.92 9.55
N ALA A 53 2.52 18.03 8.35
CA ALA A 53 1.76 18.49 7.18
C ALA A 53 0.61 17.53 6.82
N ALA A 54 0.84 16.22 6.94
CA ALA A 54 -0.19 15.21 6.73
C ALA A 54 -1.25 15.26 7.83
N MET A 55 -0.85 15.48 9.08
CA MET A 55 -1.79 15.71 10.18
C MET A 55 -2.67 16.96 9.94
N GLU A 56 -2.08 18.09 9.57
CA GLU A 56 -2.84 19.31 9.27
C GLU A 56 -3.79 19.13 8.08
N ALA A 57 -3.39 18.38 7.05
CA ALA A 57 -4.27 18.03 5.93
C ALA A 57 -5.44 17.16 6.35
N TYR A 58 -5.19 16.18 7.22
CA TYR A 58 -6.23 15.33 7.80
C TYR A 58 -7.22 16.13 8.65
N LEU A 59 -6.75 17.02 9.52
CA LEU A 59 -7.63 17.86 10.34
C LEU A 59 -8.48 18.80 9.50
N ARG A 60 -7.89 19.45 8.48
CA ARG A 60 -8.66 20.28 7.54
C ARG A 60 -9.74 19.48 6.81
N TRP A 61 -9.41 18.23 6.44
CA TRP A 61 -10.38 17.35 5.82
C TRP A 61 -11.53 17.03 6.78
N GLU A 62 -11.23 16.61 8.02
CA GLU A 62 -12.22 16.26 9.05
C GLU A 62 -13.14 17.44 9.40
N GLU A 63 -12.58 18.64 9.61
CA GLU A 63 -13.36 19.83 10.00
C GLU A 63 -14.36 20.27 8.93
N ALA A 64 -14.10 19.96 7.66
CA ALA A 64 -14.95 20.31 6.53
C ALA A 64 -15.84 19.16 6.04
N LEU A 65 -15.94 18.06 6.78
CA LEU A 65 -16.84 16.95 6.45
C LEU A 65 -18.30 17.40 6.55
N ASP A 66 -19.05 17.20 5.47
CA ASP A 66 -20.51 17.35 5.45
C ASP A 66 -21.22 16.12 6.04
N SER A 67 -22.55 16.20 6.16
CA SER A 67 -23.40 15.10 6.64
C SER A 67 -23.37 13.86 5.75
N GLU A 68 -22.91 13.99 4.51
CA GLU A 68 -22.77 12.89 3.55
C GLU A 68 -21.35 12.29 3.54
N GLY A 69 -20.46 12.76 4.42
CA GLY A 69 -19.08 12.27 4.53
C GLY A 69 -18.15 12.78 3.44
N ARG A 70 -18.47 13.90 2.79
CA ARG A 70 -17.63 14.53 1.76
C ARG A 70 -16.94 15.76 2.34
N SER A 71 -15.73 16.01 1.88
CA SER A 71 -14.95 17.19 2.21
C SER A 71 -14.39 17.80 0.93
N PRO A 72 -14.34 19.14 0.81
CA PRO A 72 -13.69 19.81 -0.32
C PRO A 72 -12.17 19.67 -0.30
N HIS A 73 -11.59 19.16 0.79
CA HIS A 73 -10.15 18.98 0.96
C HIS A 73 -9.73 17.53 0.69
N GLY A 74 -8.54 17.32 0.12
CA GLY A 74 -7.97 15.98 -0.10
C GLY A 74 -7.18 15.47 1.11
N LEU A 75 -7.27 14.17 1.39
CA LEU A 75 -6.50 13.48 2.43
C LEU A 75 -5.01 13.32 2.10
N VAL A 76 -4.66 13.41 0.82
CA VAL A 76 -3.29 13.38 0.33
C VAL A 76 -2.95 14.80 -0.11
N PRO A 77 -1.84 15.41 0.37
CA PRO A 77 -1.24 16.51 -0.36
C PRO A 77 -0.95 15.98 -1.76
N HIS A 78 -1.59 16.55 -2.79
CA HIS A 78 -1.25 16.16 -4.16
C HIS A 78 0.24 16.40 -4.35
N PRO A 79 1.05 15.38 -4.74
CA PRO A 79 2.32 15.71 -5.34
C PRO A 79 2.00 16.57 -6.56
N VAL A 80 2.69 17.70 -6.70
CA VAL A 80 2.72 18.40 -7.99
C VAL A 80 3.29 17.38 -8.96
N LEU A 81 2.43 16.68 -9.69
CA LEU A 81 2.85 15.93 -10.86
C LEU A 81 3.37 17.00 -11.82
N ASP A 82 4.68 17.18 -11.86
CA ASP A 82 5.28 17.96 -12.93
C ASP A 82 4.94 17.25 -14.24
N SER A 83 3.97 17.82 -14.95
CA SER A 83 3.50 17.41 -16.27
C SER A 83 4.60 17.42 -17.34
N ARG A 84 5.87 17.72 -17.00
CA ARG A 84 7.02 17.67 -17.90
C ARG A 84 7.92 16.44 -17.74
N ALA A 85 7.61 15.50 -16.85
CA ALA A 85 8.38 14.26 -16.73
C ALA A 85 7.57 13.02 -17.13
N ARG A 86 7.41 12.80 -18.42
CA ARG A 86 7.33 11.45 -18.99
C ARG A 86 8.30 11.34 -20.17
N PRO A 87 8.93 10.15 -20.36
CA PRO A 87 9.93 9.92 -21.39
C PRO A 87 9.39 10.10 -22.81
#